data_AF-A0A3P0MD16-F1
#
_entry.id   AF-A0A3P0MD16-F1
#
_cell.length_a   1.000
_cell.length_b   1.000
_cell.length_c   1.000
_cell.angle_alpha   90.00
_cell.angle_beta   90.00
_cell.angle_gamma   90.00
#
_symmetry.space_group_name_H-M   'P 1'
#
loop_
_entity.id
_entity.type
_entity.pdbx_description
1 polymer ?
#
loop_
_entity_poly.entity_id
_entity_poly.type
_entity_poly.pdbx_seq_one_letter_code
_entity_poly.pdbx_strand_id
1 'polypeptide(L)'
;MFAYVGSRTTRERNARGDGISVYRVDAGTGALELVQLVKDLVNPSFLALSANGEHLYTVHGDLSDISAFKVDKASGKLTFLNRQSTQGKNPVHLAIDPTGRYVVVSNHIGASVAVLPIAADGTLQEVTQLVTLEGPIGPHRIEQKQAKPHFNPFDPTGQFVIVPDKGLDRVFSFRFKDGRLAPADPAFVVTRETAGPRHVAFHPSGALAYVVNELDSTVTTYRYTSSNGALTPVQIVSSLPDTYIGNSRASEIEVDPAGRFVYASNRGDDSIAVFRIDPASGHLAFVAAEPTGGRTPRFMTGTPDGRFMYALNEDSDSIVAFAIDAATGRLKPTGFSVASGSPVCMVFSGHRA
;
A
#
# COMPACT_ATOMS: atom_id res chain seq x y z
N MET A 1 -15.48 14.06 3.54
CA MET A 1 -14.90 12.73 3.85
C MET A 1 -13.82 12.87 4.90
N PHE A 2 -13.38 11.77 5.51
CA PHE A 2 -12.24 11.75 6.42
C PHE A 2 -11.05 11.04 5.81
N ALA A 3 -9.85 11.39 6.26
CA ALA A 3 -8.60 10.71 5.97
C ALA A 3 -7.99 10.21 7.29
N TYR A 4 -7.57 8.96 7.31
CA TYR A 4 -6.91 8.32 8.44
C TYR A 4 -5.44 8.13 8.08
N VAL A 5 -4.53 8.63 8.91
CA VAL A 5 -3.09 8.61 8.64
C VAL A 5 -2.38 7.81 9.72
N GLY A 6 -1.68 6.76 9.32
CA GLY A 6 -0.82 5.97 10.18
C GLY A 6 0.62 6.48 10.13
N SER A 7 1.30 6.47 11.28
CA SER A 7 2.68 6.93 11.41
C SER A 7 3.61 5.90 12.04
N ARG A 8 4.91 6.03 11.78
CA ARG A 8 5.95 5.42 12.64
C ARG A 8 6.10 6.28 13.89
N THR A 9 6.31 5.64 15.04
CA THR A 9 6.30 6.29 16.36
C THR A 9 7.51 5.94 17.23
N THR A 10 8.35 4.99 16.79
CA THR A 10 9.46 4.51 17.63
C THR A 10 10.80 5.20 17.35
N ARG A 11 11.60 5.33 18.41
CA ARG A 11 12.95 5.90 18.35
C ARG A 11 13.90 5.09 17.47
N GLU A 12 13.75 3.76 17.44
CA GLU A 12 14.55 2.84 16.61
C GLU A 12 14.39 3.13 15.11
N ARG A 13 13.25 3.72 14.72
CA ARG A 13 12.97 4.18 13.36
C ARG A 13 13.35 5.64 13.13
N ASN A 14 13.93 6.31 14.13
CA ASN A 14 14.12 7.77 14.15
C ASN A 14 12.82 8.53 13.82
N ALA A 15 11.69 7.97 14.25
CA ALA A 15 10.37 8.47 13.90
C ALA A 15 9.84 9.47 14.93
N ARG A 16 8.92 10.33 14.49
CA ARG A 16 8.36 11.45 15.28
C ARG A 16 6.82 11.49 15.25
N GLY A 17 6.19 10.41 14.79
CA GLY A 17 4.74 10.27 14.84
C GLY A 17 4.23 9.81 16.20
N ASP A 18 2.94 10.06 16.44
CA ASP A 18 2.31 9.83 17.75
C ASP A 18 1.13 8.82 17.71
N GLY A 19 0.90 8.16 16.57
CA GLY A 19 -0.13 7.14 16.41
C GLY A 19 -0.92 7.28 15.11
N ILE A 20 -2.26 7.36 15.19
CA ILE A 20 -3.13 7.57 14.04
C ILE A 20 -3.76 8.96 14.10
N SER A 21 -3.52 9.77 13.07
CA SER A 21 -4.17 11.07 12.89
C SER A 21 -5.43 10.92 12.03
N VAL A 22 -6.53 11.51 12.47
CA VAL A 22 -7.79 11.60 11.71
C VAL A 22 -7.95 13.03 11.23
N TYR A 23 -8.13 13.21 9.93
CA TYR A 23 -8.37 14.50 9.31
C TYR A 23 -9.74 14.56 8.64
N ARG A 24 -10.37 15.73 8.66
CA ARG A 24 -11.44 16.09 7.74
C ARG A 24 -10.81 16.62 6.46
N VAL A 25 -11.25 16.11 5.32
CA VAL A 25 -10.77 16.56 4.01
C VAL A 25 -11.72 17.62 3.46
N ASP A 26 -11.18 18.80 3.15
CA ASP A 26 -11.90 19.82 2.40
C ASP A 26 -12.04 19.40 0.93
N ALA A 27 -13.28 19.27 0.46
CA ALA A 27 -13.54 18.77 -0.88
C ALA A 27 -13.21 19.79 -1.99
N GLY A 28 -13.12 21.09 -1.69
CA GLY A 28 -12.79 22.09 -2.69
C GLY A 28 -11.29 22.17 -2.98
N THR A 29 -10.49 22.00 -1.94
CA THR A 29 -9.06 22.35 -1.92
C THR A 29 -8.14 21.17 -1.65
N GLY A 30 -8.66 20.08 -1.09
CA GLY A 30 -7.85 18.96 -0.61
C GLY A 30 -7.13 19.25 0.71
N ALA A 31 -7.41 20.37 1.38
CA ALA A 31 -6.83 20.67 2.69
C ALA A 31 -7.27 19.65 3.76
N LEU A 32 -6.39 19.38 4.73
CA LEU A 32 -6.61 18.47 5.84
C LEU A 32 -6.74 19.25 7.15
N GLU A 33 -7.85 19.07 7.86
CA GLU A 33 -8.09 19.62 9.19
C GLU A 33 -8.05 18.51 10.23
N LEU A 34 -7.18 18.60 11.23
CA LEU A 34 -7.03 17.56 12.25
C LEU A 34 -8.29 17.48 13.14
N VAL A 35 -8.86 16.29 13.24
CA VAL A 35 -10.06 15.99 14.05
C VAL A 35 -9.70 15.23 15.33
N GLN A 36 -8.77 14.28 15.22
CA GLN A 36 -8.36 13.43 16.34
C GLN A 36 -6.92 12.96 16.13
N LEU A 37 -6.19 12.81 17.22
CA LEU A 37 -4.96 12.03 17.27
C LEU A 37 -5.18 10.88 18.25
N VAL A 38 -5.14 9.65 17.75
CA VAL A 38 -5.19 8.42 18.56
C VAL A 38 -3.77 8.09 19.00
N LYS A 39 -3.47 8.41 20.25
CA LYS A 39 -2.14 8.22 20.87
C LYS A 39 -1.92 6.79 21.36
N ASP A 40 -0.72 6.54 21.88
CA ASP A 40 -0.30 5.29 22.53
C ASP A 40 -0.34 4.05 21.62
N LEU A 41 -0.24 4.28 20.30
CA LEU A 41 -0.07 3.25 19.29
C LEU A 41 1.39 3.20 18.84
N VAL A 42 1.98 2.02 18.91
CA VAL A 42 3.36 1.80 18.46
C VAL A 42 3.34 1.44 16.98
N ASN A 43 3.89 2.30 16.12
CA ASN A 43 4.03 2.11 14.67
C ASN A 43 2.76 1.60 13.93
N PRO A 44 1.57 2.26 14.03
CA PRO A 44 0.42 1.93 13.17
C PRO A 44 0.74 2.23 11.69
N SER A 45 1.42 1.30 11.01
CA SER A 45 2.18 1.61 9.80
C SER A 45 1.45 1.33 8.49
N PHE A 46 0.30 0.65 8.54
CA PHE A 46 -0.61 0.50 7.41
C PHE A 46 -2.03 0.34 7.93
N LEU A 47 -2.98 0.95 7.24
CA LEU A 47 -4.39 1.03 7.62
C LEU A 47 -5.26 0.39 6.54
N ALA A 48 -6.36 -0.25 6.93
CA ALA A 48 -7.46 -0.55 6.01
C ALA A 48 -8.80 -0.20 6.65
N LEU A 49 -9.69 0.39 5.85
CA LEU A 49 -11.06 0.66 6.23
C LEU A 49 -11.98 -0.42 5.67
N SER A 50 -12.91 -0.89 6.48
CA SER A 50 -14.00 -1.76 6.05
C SER A 50 -14.86 -1.13 4.96
N ALA A 51 -15.45 -1.97 4.10
CA ALA A 51 -16.27 -1.52 2.97
C ALA A 51 -17.57 -0.80 3.38
N ASN A 52 -18.05 -0.97 4.61
CA ASN A 52 -19.18 -0.20 5.14
C ASN A 52 -18.73 1.11 5.83
N GLY A 53 -17.42 1.30 6.03
CA GLY A 53 -16.81 2.44 6.71
C GLY A 53 -17.02 2.46 8.22
N GLU A 54 -17.37 1.33 8.84
CA GLU A 54 -17.70 1.25 10.28
C GLU A 54 -16.49 0.85 11.15
N HIS A 55 -15.47 0.26 10.53
CA HIS A 55 -14.28 -0.24 11.20
C HIS A 55 -13.01 0.11 10.45
N LEU A 56 -11.97 0.45 11.21
CA LEU A 56 -10.60 0.66 10.74
C LEU A 56 -9.68 -0.36 11.41
N TYR A 57 -8.79 -0.96 10.63
CA TYR A 57 -7.79 -1.91 11.11
C TYR A 57 -6.39 -1.38 10.82
N THR A 58 -5.44 -1.61 11.73
CA THR A 58 -4.03 -1.22 11.55
C THR A 58 -3.10 -2.35 11.94
N VAL A 59 -2.06 -2.56 11.14
CA VAL A 59 -0.90 -3.35 11.57
C VAL A 59 0.08 -2.47 12.34
N HIS A 60 0.81 -3.09 13.26
CA HIS A 60 1.85 -2.45 14.05
C HIS A 60 3.24 -2.89 13.56
N GLY A 61 3.86 -2.04 12.74
CA GLY A 61 5.18 -2.30 12.19
C GLY A 61 6.24 -2.47 13.28
N ASP A 62 7.23 -3.34 13.03
CA ASP A 62 8.27 -3.78 13.97
C ASP A 62 7.77 -4.60 15.17
N LEU A 63 6.46 -4.77 15.32
CA LEU A 63 5.83 -5.63 16.34
C LEU A 63 5.28 -6.92 15.69
N SER A 64 4.21 -7.45 16.26
CA SER A 64 3.56 -8.70 15.83
C SER A 64 2.03 -8.58 15.85
N ASP A 65 1.49 -7.36 15.82
CA ASP A 65 0.11 -7.09 16.22
C ASP A 65 -0.68 -6.36 15.13
N ILE A 66 -1.99 -6.58 15.16
CA ILE A 66 -3.02 -5.85 14.44
C ILE A 66 -4.07 -5.35 15.44
N SER A 67 -4.53 -4.11 15.29
CA SER A 67 -5.59 -3.52 16.13
C SER A 67 -6.81 -3.15 15.30
N ALA A 68 -7.99 -3.24 15.93
CA ALA A 68 -9.28 -2.85 15.37
C ALA A 68 -9.85 -1.63 16.09
N PHE A 69 -10.53 -0.78 15.33
CA PHE A 69 -11.21 0.42 15.81
C PHE A 69 -12.60 0.52 15.21
N LYS A 70 -13.56 0.96 16.00
CA LYS A 70 -14.86 1.45 15.52
C LYS A 70 -14.70 2.87 14.99
N VAL A 71 -15.37 3.16 13.89
CA VAL A 71 -15.40 4.46 13.23
C VAL A 71 -16.76 5.12 13.48
N ASP A 72 -16.75 6.31 14.05
CA ASP A 72 -17.92 7.20 14.04
C ASP A 72 -18.00 7.88 12.67
N LYS A 73 -18.95 7.51 11.82
CA LYS A 73 -19.02 8.00 10.43
C LYS A 73 -19.34 9.49 10.30
N ALA A 74 -19.96 10.10 11.32
CA ALA A 74 -20.34 11.51 11.29
C ALA A 74 -19.15 12.41 11.62
N SER A 75 -18.37 12.02 12.61
CA SER A 75 -17.22 12.77 13.12
C SER A 75 -15.87 12.28 12.60
N GLY A 76 -15.81 11.07 12.06
CA GLY A 76 -14.58 10.40 11.63
C GLY A 76 -13.81 9.75 12.78
N LYS A 77 -14.21 9.95 14.04
CA LYS A 77 -13.43 9.55 15.22
C LYS A 77 -13.32 8.04 15.35
N LEU A 78 -12.18 7.60 15.87
CA LEU A 78 -11.84 6.21 16.15
C LEU A 78 -11.99 5.88 17.62
N THR A 79 -12.56 4.72 17.92
CA THR A 79 -12.62 4.11 19.25
C THR A 79 -11.99 2.72 19.18
N PHE A 80 -11.00 2.44 20.02
CA PHE A 80 -10.33 1.13 20.05
C PHE A 80 -11.31 0.02 20.42
N LEU A 81 -11.20 -1.13 19.75
CA LEU A 81 -12.00 -2.33 20.01
C LEU A 81 -11.13 -3.41 20.66
N ASN A 82 -10.20 -3.98 19.90
CA ASN A 82 -9.27 -4.99 20.41
C ASN A 82 -7.97 -5.03 19.58
N ARG A 83 -7.05 -5.89 20.05
CA ARG A 83 -5.77 -6.19 19.40
C ARG A 83 -5.59 -7.71 19.36
N GLN A 84 -4.98 -8.20 18.28
CA GLN A 84 -4.61 -9.60 18.11
C GLN A 84 -3.18 -9.73 17.57
N SER A 85 -2.54 -10.84 17.91
CA SER A 85 -1.27 -11.21 17.30
C SER A 85 -1.49 -11.68 15.86
N THR A 86 -0.58 -11.34 14.96
CA THR A 86 -0.50 -11.89 13.59
C THR A 86 0.27 -13.21 13.54
N GLN A 87 0.79 -13.69 14.68
CA GLN A 87 1.70 -14.83 14.83
C GLN A 87 2.96 -14.76 13.94
N GLY A 88 3.26 -13.57 13.41
CA GLY A 88 4.48 -13.28 12.65
C GLY A 88 5.21 -12.07 13.22
N LYS A 89 6.11 -11.50 12.41
CA LYS A 89 6.95 -10.37 12.83
C LYS A 89 6.99 -9.29 11.77
N ASN A 90 6.91 -8.05 12.23
CA ASN A 90 6.86 -6.83 11.43
C ASN A 90 5.76 -6.92 10.36
N PRO A 91 4.47 -6.94 10.74
CA PRO A 91 3.39 -6.85 9.78
C PRO A 91 3.43 -5.48 9.08
N VAL A 92 3.39 -5.47 7.75
CA VAL A 92 3.58 -4.25 6.94
C VAL A 92 2.39 -3.90 6.06
N HIS A 93 1.45 -4.82 5.88
CA HIS A 93 0.23 -4.61 5.08
C HIS A 93 -0.90 -5.49 5.59
N LEU A 94 -2.15 -5.03 5.39
CA LEU A 94 -3.36 -5.81 5.63
C LEU A 94 -4.40 -5.54 4.53
N ALA A 95 -5.23 -6.54 4.23
CA ALA A 95 -6.37 -6.41 3.33
C ALA A 95 -7.58 -7.13 3.91
N ILE A 96 -8.75 -6.51 3.78
CA ILE A 96 -10.03 -7.09 4.22
C ILE A 96 -10.62 -7.83 3.02
N ASP A 97 -11.12 -9.04 3.24
CA ASP A 97 -11.77 -9.80 2.18
C ASP A 97 -13.07 -9.12 1.71
N PRO A 98 -13.54 -9.39 0.48
CA PRO A 98 -14.75 -8.75 -0.04
C PRO A 98 -16.00 -8.95 0.80
N THR A 99 -16.06 -10.03 1.61
CA THR A 99 -17.20 -10.29 2.50
C THR A 99 -17.11 -9.53 3.83
N GLY A 100 -15.96 -8.93 4.15
CA GLY A 100 -15.73 -8.23 5.41
C GLY A 100 -15.56 -9.14 6.62
N ARG A 101 -15.37 -10.44 6.42
CA ARG A 101 -15.33 -11.46 7.49
C ARG A 101 -13.92 -11.89 7.85
N TYR A 102 -12.91 -11.50 7.08
CA TYR A 102 -11.53 -11.89 7.27
C TYR A 102 -10.60 -10.73 6.93
N VAL A 103 -9.48 -10.66 7.64
CA VAL A 103 -8.33 -9.84 7.29
C VAL A 103 -7.13 -10.75 6.98
N VAL A 104 -6.44 -10.43 5.90
CA VAL A 104 -5.19 -11.07 5.47
C VAL A 104 -4.05 -10.10 5.77
N VAL A 105 -2.95 -10.58 6.34
CA VAL A 105 -1.83 -9.75 6.82
C VAL A 105 -0.49 -10.28 6.32
N SER A 106 0.33 -9.43 5.70
CA SER A 106 1.71 -9.76 5.31
C SER A 106 2.70 -9.42 6.42
N ASN A 107 3.37 -10.45 6.96
CA ASN A 107 4.43 -10.36 7.97
C ASN A 107 5.81 -10.33 7.30
N HIS A 108 6.43 -9.15 7.23
CA HIS A 108 7.64 -8.92 6.44
C HIS A 108 8.87 -9.66 6.96
N ILE A 109 9.14 -9.61 8.27
CA ILE A 109 10.31 -10.27 8.87
C ILE A 109 9.96 -11.69 9.35
N GLY A 110 8.66 -12.01 9.45
CA GLY A 110 8.16 -13.36 9.73
C GLY A 110 8.00 -14.26 8.51
N ALA A 111 8.28 -13.76 7.29
CA ALA A 111 8.18 -14.52 6.04
C ALA A 111 6.81 -15.21 5.85
N SER A 112 5.73 -14.59 6.30
CA SER A 112 4.41 -15.25 6.33
C SER A 112 3.26 -14.34 5.99
N VAL A 113 2.14 -14.95 5.58
CA VAL A 113 0.84 -14.32 5.38
C VAL A 113 -0.15 -14.95 6.35
N ALA A 114 -0.74 -14.15 7.22
CA ALA A 114 -1.71 -14.58 8.23
C ALA A 114 -3.15 -14.29 7.77
N VAL A 115 -4.09 -15.13 8.18
CA VAL A 115 -5.54 -14.90 8.04
C VAL A 115 -6.18 -14.88 9.42
N LEU A 116 -6.91 -13.81 9.72
CA LEU A 116 -7.66 -13.65 10.96
C LEU A 116 -9.14 -13.40 10.62
N PRO A 117 -10.10 -14.08 11.27
CA PRO A 117 -11.51 -13.75 11.16
C PRO A 117 -11.83 -12.41 11.84
N ILE A 118 -12.88 -11.77 11.34
CA ILE A 118 -13.50 -10.57 11.90
C ILE A 118 -14.86 -10.96 12.46
N ALA A 119 -15.09 -10.68 13.75
CA ALA A 119 -16.37 -10.93 14.40
C ALA A 119 -17.44 -9.93 13.91
N ALA A 120 -18.72 -10.23 14.20
CA ALA A 120 -19.84 -9.40 13.75
C ALA A 120 -19.83 -7.96 14.32
N ASP A 121 -19.17 -7.73 15.45
CA ASP A 121 -18.98 -6.39 16.04
C ASP A 121 -17.74 -5.65 15.49
N GLY A 122 -17.00 -6.31 14.58
CA GLY A 122 -15.77 -5.83 13.94
C GLY A 122 -14.49 -6.10 14.74
N THR A 123 -14.56 -6.77 15.89
CA THR A 123 -13.37 -7.21 16.63
C THR A 123 -12.61 -8.29 15.88
N LEU A 124 -11.29 -8.33 16.06
CA LEU A 124 -10.41 -9.34 15.46
C LEU A 124 -10.42 -10.63 16.29
N GLN A 125 -10.52 -11.77 15.62
CA GLN A 125 -10.33 -13.09 16.23
C GLN A 125 -8.89 -13.58 16.04
N GLU A 126 -8.53 -14.68 16.70
CA GLU A 126 -7.20 -15.28 16.57
C GLU A 126 -6.90 -15.76 15.14
N VAL A 127 -5.61 -15.85 14.81
CA VAL A 127 -5.15 -16.35 13.51
C VAL A 127 -5.66 -17.77 13.27
N THR A 128 -6.34 -17.97 12.13
CA THR A 128 -6.84 -19.29 11.69
C THR A 128 -5.95 -19.95 10.65
N GLN A 129 -5.06 -19.19 10.02
CA GLN A 129 -4.08 -19.71 9.08
C GLN A 129 -2.83 -18.83 9.05
N LEU A 130 -1.66 -19.48 8.99
CA LEU A 130 -0.36 -18.85 8.75
C LEU A 130 0.31 -19.57 7.57
N VAL A 131 0.56 -18.86 6.48
CA VAL A 131 1.22 -19.38 5.27
C VAL A 131 2.64 -18.84 5.22
N THR A 132 3.65 -19.72 5.29
CA THR A 132 5.05 -19.33 5.11
C THR A 132 5.40 -19.26 3.63
N LEU A 133 6.16 -18.23 3.25
CA LEU A 133 6.66 -18.07 1.88
C LEU A 133 8.10 -18.59 1.79
N GLU A 134 8.34 -19.43 0.79
CA GLU A 134 9.62 -20.09 0.58
C GLU A 134 10.10 -19.93 -0.86
N GLY A 135 11.42 -19.94 -1.04
CA GLY A 135 12.06 -19.79 -2.33
C GLY A 135 13.55 -19.51 -2.23
N PRO A 136 14.25 -19.48 -3.37
CA PRO A 136 15.62 -18.99 -3.42
C PRO A 136 15.63 -17.51 -3.02
N ILE A 137 16.60 -17.15 -2.18
CA ILE A 137 16.79 -15.76 -1.77
C ILE A 137 17.39 -14.96 -2.93
N GLY A 138 16.86 -13.76 -3.16
CA GLY A 138 17.36 -12.86 -4.20
C GLY A 138 18.81 -12.42 -3.95
N PRO A 139 19.54 -11.98 -4.98
CA PRO A 139 20.99 -11.80 -4.90
C PRO A 139 21.44 -10.51 -4.17
N HIS A 140 20.53 -9.60 -3.78
CA HIS A 140 20.88 -8.37 -3.08
C HIS A 140 21.28 -8.65 -1.61
N ARG A 141 22.58 -8.74 -1.35
CA ARG A 141 23.22 -9.12 -0.07
C ARG A 141 22.68 -8.47 1.22
N ILE A 142 22.23 -7.21 1.15
CA ILE A 142 21.73 -6.48 2.34
C ILE A 142 20.21 -6.64 2.50
N GLU A 143 19.44 -6.41 1.44
CA GLU A 143 17.98 -6.31 1.47
C GLU A 143 17.26 -7.65 1.29
N GLN A 144 17.90 -8.65 0.70
CA GLN A 144 17.33 -9.97 0.41
C GLN A 144 18.10 -11.02 1.22
N LYS A 145 17.81 -11.12 2.51
CA LYS A 145 18.42 -12.11 3.42
C LYS A 145 17.51 -13.30 3.73
N GLN A 146 16.23 -13.16 3.41
CA GLN A 146 15.14 -14.09 3.69
C GLN A 146 13.91 -13.62 2.89
N ALA A 147 12.87 -14.44 2.84
CA ALA A 147 11.56 -14.05 2.32
C ALA A 147 10.98 -12.85 3.09
N LYS A 148 10.34 -11.94 2.35
CA LYS A 148 9.90 -10.62 2.80
C LYS A 148 8.62 -10.21 2.05
N PRO A 149 7.47 -10.86 2.30
CA PRO A 149 6.20 -10.40 1.75
C PRO A 149 5.96 -8.95 2.19
N HIS A 150 5.54 -8.11 1.27
CA HIS A 150 5.38 -6.68 1.55
C HIS A 150 3.96 -6.17 1.36
N PHE A 151 3.12 -6.87 0.59
CA PHE A 151 1.77 -6.43 0.26
C PHE A 151 0.85 -7.66 0.09
N ASN A 152 -0.48 -7.49 0.13
CA ASN A 152 -1.43 -8.60 -0.04
C ASN A 152 -2.86 -8.15 -0.43
N PRO A 153 -3.05 -7.31 -1.46
CA PRO A 153 -4.37 -6.92 -1.91
C PRO A 153 -5.13 -8.12 -2.49
N PHE A 154 -6.45 -8.07 -2.39
CA PHE A 154 -7.32 -8.90 -3.20
C PHE A 154 -7.31 -8.40 -4.66
N ASP A 155 -7.40 -9.33 -5.60
CA ASP A 155 -7.63 -9.01 -7.00
C ASP A 155 -9.02 -8.39 -7.20
N PRO A 156 -9.31 -7.77 -8.36
CA PRO A 156 -10.60 -7.12 -8.61
C PRO A 156 -11.81 -8.05 -8.51
N THR A 157 -11.64 -9.37 -8.65
CA THR A 157 -12.72 -10.35 -8.44
C THR A 157 -12.87 -10.77 -6.98
N GLY A 158 -11.90 -10.46 -6.13
CA GLY A 158 -11.88 -10.85 -4.72
C GLY A 158 -11.54 -12.32 -4.47
N GLN A 159 -11.13 -13.06 -5.50
CA GLN A 159 -10.88 -14.51 -5.42
C GLN A 159 -9.40 -14.85 -5.18
N PHE A 160 -8.49 -13.91 -5.41
CA PHE A 160 -7.07 -14.09 -5.28
C PHE A 160 -6.45 -13.01 -4.44
N VAL A 161 -5.42 -13.37 -3.68
CA VAL A 161 -4.55 -12.45 -2.95
C VAL A 161 -3.18 -12.48 -3.61
N ILE A 162 -2.71 -11.32 -4.05
CA ILE A 162 -1.42 -11.17 -4.72
C ILE A 162 -0.39 -10.65 -3.73
N VAL A 163 0.73 -11.36 -3.58
CA VAL A 163 1.72 -11.12 -2.53
C VAL A 163 3.10 -10.92 -3.16
N PRO A 164 3.50 -9.68 -3.45
CA PRO A 164 4.89 -9.34 -3.77
C PRO A 164 5.81 -9.67 -2.60
N ASP A 165 6.87 -10.42 -2.87
CA ASP A 165 7.92 -10.76 -1.91
C ASP A 165 9.26 -10.16 -2.37
N LYS A 166 9.71 -9.15 -1.61
CA LYS A 166 10.96 -8.44 -1.87
C LYS A 166 12.17 -9.37 -1.79
N GLY A 167 12.13 -10.31 -0.86
CA GLY A 167 13.24 -11.17 -0.48
C GLY A 167 13.53 -12.30 -1.46
N LEU A 168 12.50 -12.76 -2.17
CA LEU A 168 12.54 -13.90 -3.07
C LEU A 168 12.51 -13.53 -4.56
N ASP A 169 12.40 -12.24 -4.90
CA ASP A 169 12.16 -11.79 -6.28
C ASP A 169 10.99 -12.54 -6.92
N ARG A 170 9.86 -12.60 -6.19
CA ARG A 170 8.65 -13.31 -6.60
C ARG A 170 7.41 -12.48 -6.30
N VAL A 171 6.39 -12.64 -7.15
CA VAL A 171 5.03 -12.21 -6.83
C VAL A 171 4.17 -13.47 -6.75
N PHE A 172 3.75 -13.81 -5.54
CA PHE A 172 2.91 -14.96 -5.26
C PHE A 172 1.44 -14.64 -5.54
N SER A 173 0.69 -15.68 -5.89
CA SER A 173 -0.75 -15.65 -6.09
C SER A 173 -1.38 -16.77 -5.28
N PHE A 174 -2.33 -16.41 -4.43
CA PHE A 174 -3.08 -17.35 -3.61
C PHE A 174 -4.57 -17.23 -3.90
N ARG A 175 -5.24 -18.33 -4.22
CA ARG A 175 -6.70 -18.37 -4.21
C ARG A 175 -7.17 -18.21 -2.76
N PHE A 176 -8.14 -17.33 -2.54
CA PHE A 176 -8.79 -17.14 -1.26
C PHE A 176 -10.23 -17.66 -1.32
N LYS A 177 -10.57 -18.53 -0.37
CA LYS A 177 -11.92 -19.06 -0.23
C LYS A 177 -12.20 -19.36 1.23
N ASP A 178 -13.32 -18.83 1.76
CA ASP A 178 -13.84 -19.13 3.09
C ASP A 178 -12.78 -19.00 4.21
N GLY A 179 -12.00 -17.92 4.18
CA GLY A 179 -10.96 -17.68 5.19
C GLY A 179 -9.69 -18.52 5.01
N ARG A 180 -9.49 -19.14 3.84
CA ARG A 180 -8.30 -19.95 3.54
C ARG A 180 -7.60 -19.49 2.27
N LEU A 181 -6.28 -19.34 2.38
CA LEU A 181 -5.35 -19.17 1.28
C LEU A 181 -4.86 -20.54 0.80
N ALA A 182 -4.90 -20.76 -0.51
CA ALA A 182 -4.26 -21.87 -1.18
C ALA A 182 -3.43 -21.33 -2.36
N PRO A 183 -2.21 -21.85 -2.63
CA PRO A 183 -1.45 -21.43 -3.80
C PRO A 183 -2.28 -21.54 -5.08
N ALA A 184 -2.18 -20.51 -5.93
CA ALA A 184 -2.75 -20.55 -7.28
C ALA A 184 -1.94 -21.49 -8.19
N ASP A 185 -2.39 -21.68 -9.43
CA ASP A 185 -1.65 -22.39 -10.47
C ASP A 185 -1.52 -21.51 -11.73
N PRO A 186 -0.33 -20.93 -12.00
CA PRO A 186 0.90 -21.04 -11.21
C PRO A 186 0.84 -20.28 -9.86
N ALA A 187 1.60 -20.74 -8.87
CA ALA A 187 1.60 -20.18 -7.52
C ALA A 187 2.32 -18.83 -7.40
N PHE A 188 3.21 -18.53 -8.34
CA PHE A 188 3.96 -17.27 -8.39
C PHE A 188 4.50 -17.01 -9.80
N VAL A 189 4.93 -15.77 -10.01
CA VAL A 189 5.81 -15.38 -11.10
C VAL A 189 7.15 -14.90 -10.53
N VAL A 190 8.25 -15.23 -11.20
CA VAL A 190 9.59 -14.76 -10.84
C VAL A 190 9.81 -13.38 -11.47
N THR A 191 10.31 -12.44 -10.67
CA THR A 191 10.66 -11.09 -11.15
C THR A 191 12.12 -11.04 -11.59
N ARG A 192 12.52 -9.94 -12.23
CA ARG A 192 13.93 -9.70 -12.53
C ARG A 192 14.75 -9.77 -11.22
N GLU A 193 15.93 -10.39 -11.29
CA GLU A 193 16.84 -10.43 -10.15
C GLU A 193 17.11 -9.02 -9.62
N THR A 194 17.18 -8.86 -8.30
CA THR A 194 17.37 -7.57 -7.61
C THR A 194 16.25 -6.56 -7.79
N ALA A 195 15.09 -6.94 -8.36
CA ALA A 195 13.94 -6.04 -8.44
C ALA A 195 13.34 -5.75 -7.05
N GLY A 196 13.18 -6.79 -6.22
CA GLY A 196 12.54 -6.68 -4.92
C GLY A 196 11.10 -6.16 -5.01
N PRO A 197 10.16 -6.94 -5.56
CA PRO A 197 8.78 -6.51 -5.76
C PRO A 197 8.11 -6.16 -4.43
N ARG A 198 7.42 -5.01 -4.38
CA ARG A 198 6.93 -4.40 -3.13
C ARG A 198 5.42 -4.34 -3.07
N HIS A 199 4.79 -3.48 -3.87
CA HIS A 199 3.33 -3.29 -3.92
C HIS A 199 2.81 -3.59 -5.33
N VAL A 200 1.51 -3.89 -5.44
CA VAL A 200 0.83 -4.14 -6.71
C VAL A 200 -0.44 -3.31 -6.82
N ALA A 201 -0.70 -2.72 -7.98
CA ALA A 201 -1.95 -2.05 -8.28
C ALA A 201 -2.60 -2.66 -9.52
N PHE A 202 -3.90 -2.92 -9.45
CA PHE A 202 -4.67 -3.45 -10.57
C PHE A 202 -5.25 -2.32 -11.41
N HIS A 203 -5.27 -2.52 -12.72
CA HIS A 203 -6.07 -1.69 -13.61
C HIS A 203 -7.57 -1.92 -13.35
N PRO A 204 -8.45 -0.90 -13.41
CA PRO A 204 -9.89 -1.06 -13.17
C PRO A 204 -10.59 -2.11 -14.05
N SER A 205 -10.07 -2.39 -15.25
CA SER A 205 -10.59 -3.48 -16.11
C SER A 205 -10.34 -4.90 -15.57
N GLY A 206 -9.44 -5.05 -14.60
CA GLY A 206 -9.04 -6.33 -14.01
C GLY A 206 -8.21 -7.25 -14.91
N ALA A 207 -7.74 -6.77 -16.07
CA ALA A 207 -6.90 -7.56 -16.99
C ALA A 207 -5.39 -7.27 -16.86
N LEU A 208 -5.03 -6.25 -16.08
CA LEU A 208 -3.65 -5.78 -15.92
C LEU A 208 -3.33 -5.55 -14.45
N ALA A 209 -2.07 -5.82 -14.09
CA ALA A 209 -1.50 -5.48 -12.80
C ALA A 209 -0.14 -4.81 -12.99
N TYR A 210 0.18 -3.85 -12.13
CA TYR A 210 1.43 -3.12 -12.12
C TYR A 210 2.12 -3.35 -10.78
N VAL A 211 3.33 -3.89 -10.78
CA VAL A 211 4.10 -4.14 -9.57
C VAL A 211 5.25 -3.15 -9.51
N VAL A 212 5.34 -2.41 -8.41
CA VAL A 212 6.49 -1.55 -8.13
C VAL A 212 7.58 -2.38 -7.45
N ASN A 213 8.80 -2.23 -7.94
CA ASN A 213 10.00 -2.93 -7.49
C ASN A 213 10.84 -1.98 -6.64
N GLU A 214 11.02 -2.33 -5.37
CA GLU A 214 11.63 -1.45 -4.38
C GLU A 214 13.12 -1.22 -4.62
N LEU A 215 13.85 -2.24 -5.03
CA LEU A 215 15.31 -2.21 -4.98
C LEU A 215 15.95 -1.57 -6.21
N ASP A 216 15.29 -1.63 -7.36
CA ASP A 216 15.78 -1.07 -8.62
C ASP A 216 14.93 0.10 -9.15
N SER A 217 13.94 0.56 -8.37
CA SER A 217 13.01 1.64 -8.73
C SER A 217 12.43 1.47 -10.13
N THR A 218 11.82 0.32 -10.36
CA THR A 218 11.10 0.02 -11.61
C THR A 218 9.65 -0.35 -11.37
N VAL A 219 8.84 -0.27 -12.42
CA VAL A 219 7.49 -0.84 -12.46
C VAL A 219 7.46 -1.93 -13.51
N THR A 220 6.98 -3.12 -13.13
CA THR A 220 6.71 -4.22 -14.05
C THR A 220 5.22 -4.28 -14.35
N THR A 221 4.87 -4.27 -15.63
CA THR A 221 3.51 -4.47 -16.13
C THR A 221 3.27 -5.95 -16.36
N TYR A 222 2.13 -6.45 -15.89
CA TYR A 222 1.67 -7.83 -16.06
C TYR A 222 0.31 -7.87 -16.75
N ARG A 223 0.13 -8.83 -17.65
CA ARG A 223 -1.21 -9.35 -17.96
C ARG A 223 -1.67 -10.23 -16.80
N TYR A 224 -2.88 -9.97 -16.31
CA TYR A 224 -3.48 -10.71 -15.21
C TYR A 224 -4.61 -11.60 -15.71
N THR A 225 -4.58 -12.87 -15.32
CA THR A 225 -5.60 -13.85 -15.68
C THR A 225 -6.47 -14.15 -14.46
N SER A 226 -7.64 -13.53 -14.37
CA SER A 226 -8.51 -13.62 -13.18
C SER A 226 -9.10 -15.01 -12.93
N SER A 227 -9.11 -15.92 -13.91
CA SER A 227 -9.64 -17.28 -13.71
C SER A 227 -8.73 -18.16 -12.85
N ASN A 228 -7.42 -17.91 -12.88
CA ASN A 228 -6.41 -18.69 -12.14
C ASN A 228 -5.43 -17.82 -11.34
N GLY A 229 -5.55 -16.50 -11.37
CA GLY A 229 -4.69 -15.58 -10.63
C GLY A 229 -3.28 -15.43 -11.21
N ALA A 230 -3.04 -15.86 -12.45
CA ALA A 230 -1.71 -15.83 -13.06
C ALA A 230 -1.29 -14.41 -13.48
N LEU A 231 0.00 -14.13 -13.34
CA LEU A 231 0.66 -12.89 -13.76
C LEU A 231 1.68 -13.21 -14.84
N THR A 232 1.57 -12.55 -16.00
CA THR A 232 2.54 -12.69 -17.12
C THR A 232 3.20 -11.34 -17.40
N PRO A 233 4.52 -11.18 -17.18
CA PRO A 233 5.20 -9.90 -17.36
C PRO A 233 5.25 -9.53 -18.85
N VAL A 234 5.01 -8.26 -19.16
CA VAL A 234 5.04 -7.74 -20.55
C VAL A 234 5.92 -6.52 -20.73
N GLN A 235 6.26 -5.80 -19.66
CA GLN A 235 7.11 -4.61 -19.72
C GLN A 235 7.76 -4.34 -18.36
N ILE A 236 8.96 -3.77 -18.38
CA ILE A 236 9.60 -3.17 -17.20
C ILE A 236 10.08 -1.77 -17.59
N VAL A 237 9.74 -0.76 -16.79
CA VAL A 237 10.19 0.64 -16.98
C VAL A 237 10.74 1.23 -15.68
N SER A 238 11.70 2.14 -15.77
CA SER A 238 12.20 2.90 -14.62
C SER A 238 11.11 3.86 -14.10
N SER A 239 11.02 4.02 -12.78
CA SER A 239 10.27 5.11 -12.13
C SER A 239 11.13 6.33 -11.83
N LEU A 240 12.38 6.35 -12.26
CA LEU A 240 13.30 7.47 -12.09
C LEU A 240 13.51 8.19 -13.43
N PRO A 241 13.79 9.51 -13.40
CA PRO A 241 14.35 10.21 -14.54
C PRO A 241 15.61 9.50 -15.07
N ASP A 242 15.83 9.53 -16.38
CA ASP A 242 17.03 8.96 -17.01
C ASP A 242 18.33 9.67 -16.59
N THR A 243 18.21 10.85 -16.00
CA THR A 243 19.33 11.64 -15.45
C THR A 243 19.60 11.40 -13.97
N TYR A 244 18.78 10.61 -13.27
CA TYR A 244 18.99 10.35 -11.84
C TYR A 244 20.05 9.27 -11.60
N ILE A 245 21.09 9.63 -10.85
CA ILE A 245 22.25 8.77 -10.57
C ILE A 245 22.39 8.37 -9.09
N GLY A 246 21.47 8.84 -8.24
CA GLY A 246 21.50 8.60 -6.80
C GLY A 246 20.96 7.23 -6.39
N ASN A 247 21.00 6.94 -5.09
CA ASN A 247 20.29 5.80 -4.55
C ASN A 247 18.80 6.12 -4.41
N SER A 248 17.95 5.28 -4.98
CA SER A 248 16.51 5.36 -4.76
C SER A 248 15.92 3.99 -4.43
N ARG A 249 14.79 4.01 -3.71
CA ARG A 249 13.93 2.85 -3.52
C ARG A 249 12.48 3.22 -3.72
N ALA A 250 11.84 2.61 -4.70
CA ALA A 250 10.41 2.80 -4.90
C ALA A 250 9.60 2.26 -3.70
N SER A 251 8.40 2.77 -3.52
CA SER A 251 7.56 2.48 -2.36
C SER A 251 6.13 2.18 -2.78
N GLU A 252 5.28 3.19 -2.97
CA GLU A 252 3.86 3.00 -3.22
C GLU A 252 3.56 2.96 -4.71
N ILE A 253 2.44 2.33 -5.10
CA ILE A 253 1.93 2.34 -6.48
C ILE A 253 0.41 2.38 -6.50
N GLU A 254 -0.16 3.24 -7.36
CA GLU A 254 -1.61 3.36 -7.54
C GLU A 254 -1.94 3.55 -9.03
N VAL A 255 -3.07 2.98 -9.47
CA VAL A 255 -3.70 3.31 -10.75
C VAL A 255 -4.80 4.35 -10.49
N ASP A 256 -4.93 5.35 -11.36
CA ASP A 256 -6.05 6.29 -11.26
C ASP A 256 -7.40 5.59 -11.50
N PRO A 257 -8.52 6.12 -10.96
CA PRO A 257 -9.82 5.47 -11.09
C PRO A 257 -10.26 5.23 -12.54
N ALA A 258 -9.80 6.06 -13.48
CA ALA A 258 -10.13 5.93 -14.90
C ALA A 258 -9.20 4.97 -15.67
N GLY A 259 -8.15 4.40 -15.05
CA GLY A 259 -7.24 3.46 -15.70
C GLY A 259 -6.34 4.07 -16.78
N ARG A 260 -6.05 5.37 -16.69
CA ARG A 260 -5.26 6.13 -17.66
C ARG A 260 -3.83 6.39 -17.20
N PHE A 261 -3.58 6.38 -15.89
CA PHE A 261 -2.30 6.70 -15.30
C PHE A 261 -1.92 5.75 -14.17
N VAL A 262 -0.61 5.52 -14.03
CA VAL A 262 0.00 4.87 -12.87
C VAL A 262 0.90 5.87 -12.17
N TYR A 263 0.83 5.88 -10.85
CA TYR A 263 1.67 6.69 -9.97
C TYR A 263 2.56 5.77 -9.14
N ALA A 264 3.83 6.12 -8.97
CA ALA A 264 4.73 5.38 -8.08
C ALA A 264 5.63 6.33 -7.28
N SER A 265 5.75 6.15 -5.96
CA SER A 265 6.62 7.01 -5.15
C SER A 265 8.05 6.45 -5.03
N ASN A 266 9.04 7.34 -5.06
CA ASN A 266 10.46 7.00 -4.98
C ASN A 266 11.10 7.67 -3.76
N ARG A 267 11.64 6.86 -2.83
CA ARG A 267 12.42 7.36 -1.69
C ARG A 267 13.87 7.57 -2.13
N GLY A 268 14.46 8.72 -1.83
CA GLY A 268 15.82 9.08 -2.24
C GLY A 268 15.86 10.01 -3.46
N ASP A 269 15.07 9.74 -4.50
CA ASP A 269 14.72 10.75 -5.53
C ASP A 269 13.64 11.71 -5.01
N ASP A 270 12.90 11.27 -3.99
CA ASP A 270 11.88 12.04 -3.26
C ASP A 270 10.79 12.62 -4.19
N SER A 271 10.34 11.78 -5.12
CA SER A 271 9.39 12.10 -6.18
C SER A 271 8.21 11.12 -6.24
N ILE A 272 7.17 11.53 -6.97
CA ILE A 272 6.14 10.64 -7.51
C ILE A 272 6.31 10.57 -9.03
N ALA A 273 6.66 9.38 -9.52
CA ALA A 273 6.66 9.07 -10.94
C ALA A 273 5.23 8.98 -11.46
N VAL A 274 5.00 9.55 -12.64
CA VAL A 274 3.73 9.52 -13.36
C VAL A 274 3.96 8.78 -14.67
N PHE A 275 3.13 7.77 -14.93
CA PHE A 275 3.12 7.02 -16.16
C PHE A 275 1.76 7.13 -16.84
N ARG A 276 1.74 7.25 -18.16
CA ARG A 276 0.53 7.07 -18.97
C ARG A 276 0.40 5.61 -19.35
N ILE A 277 -0.80 5.06 -19.22
CA ILE A 277 -1.14 3.72 -19.68
C ILE A 277 -1.54 3.79 -21.15
N ASP A 278 -0.90 2.99 -22.00
CA ASP A 278 -1.36 2.73 -23.35
C ASP A 278 -2.62 1.84 -23.30
N PRO A 279 -3.77 2.31 -23.81
CA PRO A 279 -5.05 1.61 -23.62
C PRO A 279 -5.14 0.28 -24.38
N ALA A 280 -4.31 0.06 -25.40
CA ALA A 280 -4.33 -1.17 -26.20
C ALA A 280 -3.47 -2.27 -25.60
N SER A 281 -2.26 -1.93 -25.14
CA SER A 281 -1.27 -2.89 -24.64
C SER A 281 -1.21 -2.97 -23.12
N GLY A 282 -1.63 -1.91 -22.42
CA GLY A 282 -1.42 -1.75 -20.98
C GLY A 282 -0.02 -1.24 -20.61
N HIS A 283 0.86 -1.00 -21.58
CA HIS A 283 2.22 -0.55 -21.35
C HIS A 283 2.26 0.86 -20.74
N LEU A 284 3.29 1.10 -19.94
CA LEU A 284 3.56 2.37 -19.29
C LEU A 284 4.54 3.19 -20.13
N ALA A 285 4.20 4.47 -20.32
CA ALA A 285 5.09 5.50 -20.81
C ALA A 285 5.36 6.51 -19.70
N PHE A 286 6.63 6.74 -19.35
CA PHE A 286 7.02 7.72 -18.35
C PHE A 286 6.64 9.14 -18.79
N VAL A 287 5.99 9.90 -17.91
CA VAL A 287 5.52 11.28 -18.16
C VAL A 287 6.37 12.28 -17.40
N ALA A 288 6.58 12.05 -16.10
CA ALA A 288 7.30 12.92 -15.20
C ALA A 288 7.68 12.19 -13.90
N ALA A 289 8.65 12.74 -13.17
CA ALA A 289 8.83 12.49 -11.74
C ALA A 289 8.64 13.85 -11.04
N GLU A 290 7.52 14.00 -10.33
CA GLU A 290 7.16 15.27 -9.68
C GLU A 290 7.71 15.27 -8.24
N PRO A 291 8.51 16.27 -7.83
CA PRO A 291 9.04 16.35 -6.47
C PRO A 291 7.91 16.41 -5.43
N THR A 292 8.06 15.64 -4.35
CA THR A 292 7.03 15.51 -3.31
C THR A 292 6.95 16.67 -2.32
N GLY A 293 7.88 17.63 -2.41
CA GLY A 293 7.98 18.73 -1.46
C GLY A 293 8.43 18.32 -0.06
N GLY A 294 9.00 17.12 0.08
CA GLY A 294 9.54 16.58 1.32
C GLY A 294 10.55 15.47 1.05
N ARG A 295 10.78 14.61 2.03
CA ARG A 295 11.75 13.52 1.95
C ARG A 295 11.16 12.17 2.28
N THR A 296 11.62 11.13 1.58
CA THR A 296 11.18 9.75 1.78
C THR A 296 9.66 9.63 1.66
N PRO A 297 9.07 9.88 0.49
CA PRO A 297 7.63 9.71 0.24
C PRO A 297 7.25 8.24 0.31
N ARG A 298 7.11 7.72 1.53
CA ARG A 298 6.88 6.31 1.81
C ARG A 298 5.52 5.84 1.31
N PHE A 299 4.56 6.76 1.30
CA PHE A 299 3.22 6.49 0.83
C PHE A 299 2.76 7.67 -0.03
N MET A 300 1.91 7.37 -1.00
CA MET A 300 1.13 8.38 -1.70
C MET A 300 -0.27 7.82 -1.91
N THR A 301 -1.28 8.68 -1.95
CA THR A 301 -2.63 8.22 -2.25
C THR A 301 -3.49 9.29 -2.90
N GLY A 302 -4.22 8.89 -3.94
CA GLY A 302 -5.21 9.70 -4.61
C GLY A 302 -6.56 9.71 -3.88
N THR A 303 -7.23 10.87 -3.87
CA THR A 303 -8.62 10.95 -3.43
C THR A 303 -9.53 10.08 -4.30
N PRO A 304 -10.64 9.55 -3.76
CA PRO A 304 -11.52 8.67 -4.53
C PRO A 304 -12.12 9.28 -5.81
N ASP A 305 -12.27 10.61 -5.82
CA ASP A 305 -12.74 11.36 -7.00
C ASP A 305 -11.63 11.68 -8.02
N GLY A 306 -10.39 11.25 -7.75
CA GLY A 306 -9.24 11.45 -8.64
C GLY A 306 -8.77 12.90 -8.79
N ARG A 307 -9.20 13.81 -7.91
CA ARG A 307 -8.84 15.25 -8.02
C ARG A 307 -7.54 15.61 -7.32
N PHE A 308 -7.21 14.95 -6.21
CA PHE A 308 -6.03 15.26 -5.42
C PHE A 308 -5.17 14.02 -5.17
N MET A 309 -3.87 14.23 -5.06
CA MET A 309 -2.87 13.24 -4.65
C MET A 309 -2.17 13.77 -3.40
N TYR A 310 -2.00 12.94 -2.38
CA TYR A 310 -1.21 13.27 -1.19
C TYR A 310 0.12 12.52 -1.21
N ALA A 311 1.22 13.21 -0.98
CA ALA A 311 2.51 12.61 -0.68
C ALA A 311 2.73 12.61 0.84
N LEU A 312 3.03 11.44 1.42
CA LEU A 312 3.35 11.27 2.84
C LEU A 312 4.86 11.08 2.98
N ASN A 313 5.54 12.14 3.43
CA ASN A 313 6.99 12.23 3.51
C ASN A 313 7.47 11.84 4.91
N GLU A 314 7.94 10.60 5.06
CA GLU A 314 8.29 9.97 6.34
C GLU A 314 9.40 10.73 7.07
N ASP A 315 10.47 11.09 6.37
CA ASP A 315 11.66 11.65 7.02
C ASP A 315 11.55 13.15 7.27
N SER A 316 10.67 13.85 6.55
CA SER A 316 10.44 15.30 6.71
C SER A 316 9.16 15.66 7.45
N ASP A 317 8.45 14.67 8.02
CA ASP A 317 7.23 14.87 8.82
C ASP A 317 6.15 15.73 8.15
N SER A 318 5.91 15.48 6.86
CA SER A 318 4.98 16.30 6.09
C SER A 318 4.03 15.48 5.23
N ILE A 319 2.82 15.99 5.10
CA ILE A 319 1.86 15.57 4.08
C ILE A 319 1.65 16.76 3.14
N VAL A 320 1.88 16.54 1.85
CA VAL A 320 1.76 17.57 0.81
C VAL A 320 0.67 17.17 -0.19
N ALA A 321 -0.21 18.10 -0.54
CA ALA A 321 -1.31 17.86 -1.46
C ALA A 321 -1.04 18.45 -2.85
N PHE A 322 -1.35 17.66 -3.88
CA PHE A 322 -1.24 18.01 -5.29
C PHE A 322 -2.60 17.89 -5.96
N ALA A 323 -2.93 18.83 -6.85
CA ALA A 323 -4.02 18.66 -7.80
C ALA A 323 -3.56 17.78 -8.96
N ILE A 324 -4.41 16.84 -9.37
CA ILE A 324 -4.16 15.94 -10.50
C ILE A 324 -4.69 16.59 -11.78
N ASP A 325 -3.82 16.80 -12.77
CA ASP A 325 -4.21 17.24 -14.09
C ASP A 325 -4.85 16.07 -14.86
N ALA A 326 -6.17 16.10 -15.03
CA ALA A 326 -6.91 14.97 -15.58
C ALA A 326 -6.53 14.60 -17.02
N ALA A 327 -5.90 15.48 -17.81
CA ALA A 327 -5.51 15.17 -19.19
C ALA A 327 -4.12 14.55 -19.26
N THR A 328 -3.21 15.02 -18.42
CA THR A 328 -1.79 14.66 -18.47
C THR A 328 -1.34 13.71 -17.36
N GLY A 329 -2.15 13.57 -16.31
CA GLY A 329 -1.81 12.84 -15.09
C GLY A 329 -0.85 13.58 -14.17
N ARG A 330 -0.29 14.72 -14.60
CA ARG A 330 0.73 15.46 -13.83
C ARG A 330 0.18 16.00 -12.51
N LEU A 331 1.07 16.13 -11.53
CA LEU A 331 0.76 16.61 -10.19
C LEU A 331 1.19 18.07 -10.04
N LYS A 332 0.25 18.95 -9.67
CA LYS A 332 0.53 20.37 -9.43
C LYS A 332 0.37 20.67 -7.93
N PRO A 333 1.37 21.24 -7.24
CA PRO A 333 1.22 21.60 -5.84
C PRO A 333 0.00 22.49 -5.61
N THR A 334 -0.83 22.17 -4.63
CA THR A 334 -1.97 23.01 -4.24
C THR A 334 -1.55 24.21 -3.39
N GLY A 335 -0.31 24.19 -2.87
CA GLY A 335 0.16 25.08 -1.81
C GLY A 335 -0.17 24.59 -0.41
N PHE A 336 -1.01 23.55 -0.26
CA PHE A 336 -1.31 22.95 1.04
C PHE A 336 -0.24 21.95 1.46
N SER A 337 0.21 22.09 2.71
CA SER A 337 0.97 21.09 3.44
C SER A 337 0.58 21.12 4.92
N VAL A 338 0.74 19.98 5.59
CA VAL A 338 0.54 19.87 7.04
C VAL A 338 1.67 19.08 7.66
N ALA A 339 2.10 19.52 8.85
CA ALA A 339 3.04 18.77 9.67
C ALA A 339 2.35 17.51 10.22
N SER A 340 2.96 16.35 9.98
CA SER A 340 2.51 15.06 10.49
C SER A 340 3.75 14.22 10.72
N GLY A 341 4.03 13.83 11.97
CA GLY A 341 5.22 13.06 12.31
C GLY A 341 5.26 11.72 11.58
N SER A 342 6.34 11.47 10.83
CA SER A 342 6.65 10.23 10.12
C SER A 342 5.43 9.49 9.53
N PRO A 343 4.66 10.11 8.62
CA PRO A 343 3.43 9.55 8.07
C PRO A 343 3.78 8.50 7.01
N VAL A 344 3.12 7.34 7.05
CA VAL A 344 3.50 6.18 6.22
C VAL A 344 2.33 5.43 5.60
N CYS A 345 1.08 5.83 5.88
CA CYS A 345 -0.11 5.30 5.25
C CYS A 345 -1.25 6.32 5.37
N MET A 346 -2.10 6.43 4.35
CA MET A 346 -3.34 7.19 4.41
C MET A 346 -4.48 6.42 3.74
N VAL A 347 -5.65 6.36 4.37
CA VAL A 347 -6.88 5.80 3.77
C VAL A 347 -8.05 6.76 3.97
N PHE A 348 -9.04 6.73 3.06
CA PHE A 348 -10.20 7.63 3.10
C PHE A 348 -11.47 6.92 3.56
N SER A 349 -12.37 7.67 4.18
CA SER A 349 -13.73 7.20 4.55
C SER A 349 -14.70 7.10 3.38
N GLY A 350 -14.27 7.46 2.16
CA GLY A 350 -15.06 7.36 0.94
C GLY A 350 -14.49 6.27 0.03
N HIS A 351 -15.36 5.47 -0.59
CA HIS A 351 -14.92 4.43 -1.52
C HIS A 351 -14.45 5.04 -2.85
N ARG A 352 -13.41 4.45 -3.43
CA ARG A 352 -13.19 4.54 -4.88
C ARG A 352 -14.38 3.86 -5.54
N ALA A 353 -15.12 4.61 -6.36
CA ALA A 353 -16.29 4.12 -7.08
C ALA A 353 -15.93 3.02 -8.07
#